data_AF-A0A1F6UPF3-F1
#
_entry.id   AF-A0A1F6UPF3-F1
#
_cell.length_a   1.000
_cell.length_b   1.000
_cell.length_c   1.000
_cell.angle_alpha   90.00
_cell.angle_beta   90.00
_cell.angle_gamma   90.00
#
_symmetry.space_group_name_H-M   'P 1'
#
loop_
_entity.id
_entity.type
_entity.pdbx_description
1 polymer ?
#
loop_
_entity_poly.entity_id
_entity_poly.type
_entity_poly.pdbx_seq_one_letter_code
_entity_poly.pdbx_strand_id
1 'polypeptide(L)'
;MTLAQLFRAVSTLAETGGSGRQYEALARQAESLADMVGWANGPIDPLGQWLERLSALQDDLQQRHAQSGEPEIPLLNDRLARLGQAIAQHDRDLASGATGEDTGEGEDFN
;
A
#
# COMPACT_ATOMS: atom_id res chain seq x y z
N MET A 1 -4.93 11.87 -3.86
CA MET A 1 -3.53 11.55 -4.20
C MET A 1 -3.50 10.11 -4.71
N THR A 2 -2.70 9.78 -5.73
CA THR A 2 -2.56 8.40 -6.22
C THR A 2 -1.43 7.64 -5.49
N LEU A 3 -1.39 6.31 -5.62
CA LEU A 3 -0.32 5.48 -5.05
C LEU A 3 1.08 5.93 -5.51
N ALA A 4 1.24 6.17 -6.82
CA ALA A 4 2.50 6.66 -7.40
C ALA A 4 2.90 8.05 -6.86
N GLN A 5 1.91 8.93 -6.65
CA GLN A 5 2.16 10.25 -6.05
C GLN A 5 2.58 10.15 -4.58
N LEU A 6 1.94 9.27 -3.80
CA LEU A 6 2.32 8.99 -2.43
C LEU A 6 3.77 8.49 -2.36
N PHE A 7 4.12 7.48 -3.15
CA PHE A 7 5.46 6.88 -3.12
C PHE A 7 6.54 7.88 -3.52
N ARG A 8 6.28 8.71 -4.53
CA ARG A 8 7.19 9.80 -4.89
C ARG A 8 7.38 10.78 -3.73
N ALA A 9 6.30 11.20 -3.07
CA ALA A 9 6.37 12.15 -1.97
C ALA A 9 7.10 11.56 -0.75
N VAL A 10 6.88 10.27 -0.43
CA VAL A 10 7.60 9.57 0.64
C VAL A 10 9.09 9.47 0.32
N SER A 11 9.47 9.09 -0.91
CA SER A 11 10.87 9.05 -1.35
C SER A 11 11.55 10.39 -1.13
N THR A 12 10.91 11.48 -1.55
CA THR A 12 11.44 12.84 -1.34
C THR A 12 11.64 13.14 0.15
N LEU A 13 10.68 12.80 1.02
CA LEU A 13 10.81 13.03 2.46
C LEU A 13 11.86 12.14 3.12
N ALA A 14 12.06 10.91 2.66
CA ALA A 14 13.11 10.04 3.17
C ALA A 14 14.51 10.58 2.81
N GLU A 15 14.67 11.10 1.59
CA GLU A 15 15.93 11.66 1.09
C GLU A 15 16.24 13.04 1.69
N THR A 16 15.31 13.99 1.60
CA THR A 16 15.56 15.39 1.94
C THR A 16 15.19 15.75 3.38
N GLY A 17 14.44 14.87 4.05
CA GLY A 17 13.72 15.22 5.26
C GLY A 17 12.51 16.11 4.98
N GLY A 18 11.73 16.39 6.03
CA GLY A 18 10.68 17.39 5.99
C GLY A 18 10.10 17.69 7.35
N SER A 19 9.03 18.47 7.36
CA SER A 19 8.35 18.82 8.60
C SER A 19 7.46 17.68 9.11
N GLY A 20 7.27 17.59 10.43
CA GLY A 20 6.32 16.64 11.04
C GLY A 20 4.93 16.67 10.41
N ARG A 21 4.43 17.87 10.05
CA ARG A 21 3.15 18.03 9.33
C ARG A 21 3.12 17.34 7.96
N GLN A 22 4.24 17.29 7.25
CA GLN A 22 4.33 16.60 5.95
C GLN A 22 4.30 15.08 6.14
N TYR A 23 5.03 14.55 7.13
CA TYR A 23 4.97 13.13 7.50
C TYR A 23 3.55 12.72 7.89
N GLU A 24 2.90 13.48 8.77
CA GLU A 24 1.51 13.23 9.17
C GLU A 24 0.53 13.29 7.99
N ALA A 25 0.70 14.27 7.09
CA ALA A 25 -0.16 14.39 5.92
C ALA A 25 -0.04 13.17 5.01
N LEU A 26 1.18 12.69 4.76
CA LEU A 26 1.39 11.47 3.96
C LEU A 26 0.88 10.22 4.69
N ALA A 27 1.03 10.13 6.01
CA ALA A 27 0.50 9.03 6.80
C ALA A 27 -1.03 8.92 6.67
N ARG A 28 -1.74 10.05 6.68
CA ARG A 28 -3.20 10.08 6.43
C ARG A 28 -3.56 9.71 4.99
N GLN A 29 -2.75 10.11 4.01
CA GLN A 29 -2.98 9.72 2.61
C GLN A 29 -2.74 8.22 2.40
N ALA A 30 -1.74 7.63 3.07
CA ALA A 30 -1.49 6.19 3.04
C ALA A 30 -2.67 5.41 3.65
N GLU A 31 -3.21 5.84 4.79
CA GLU A 31 -4.39 5.22 5.39
C GLU A 31 -5.61 5.33 4.47
N SER A 32 -5.87 6.52 3.92
CA SER A 32 -6.99 6.74 2.98
C SER A 32 -6.91 5.85 1.74
N LEU A 33 -5.70 5.65 1.20
CA LEU A 33 -5.50 4.71 0.10
C LEU A 33 -5.71 3.26 0.54
N ALA A 34 -5.26 2.87 1.72
CA ALA A 34 -5.48 1.52 2.25
C ALA A 34 -6.97 1.19 2.39
N ASP A 35 -7.79 2.16 2.83
CA ASP A 35 -9.24 2.02 2.91
C ASP A 35 -9.92 1.90 1.53
N MET A 36 -9.33 2.51 0.50
CA MET A 36 -9.86 2.49 -0.87
C MET A 36 -9.47 1.23 -1.65
N VAL A 37 -8.39 0.54 -1.27
CA VAL A 37 -7.87 -0.65 -1.96
C VAL A 37 -8.95 -1.72 -2.15
N GLY A 38 -9.75 -2.00 -1.12
CA GLY A 38 -10.79 -3.03 -1.18
C GLY A 38 -11.94 -2.74 -2.15
N TRP A 39 -12.01 -1.53 -2.72
CA TRP A 39 -13.01 -1.12 -3.71
C TRP A 39 -12.46 -1.09 -5.14
N ALA A 40 -11.19 -1.45 -5.35
CA ALA A 40 -10.57 -1.42 -6.65
C ALA A 40 -11.10 -2.53 -7.57
N ASN A 41 -11.39 -2.19 -8.82
CA ASN A 41 -11.80 -3.15 -9.84
C ASN A 41 -10.56 -3.84 -10.42
N GLY A 42 -10.19 -4.98 -9.81
CA GLY A 42 -9.05 -5.79 -10.26
C GLY A 42 -7.77 -5.61 -9.42
N PRO A 43 -6.70 -6.35 -9.77
CA PRO A 43 -5.47 -6.35 -8.99
C PRO A 43 -4.77 -4.99 -9.06
N ILE A 44 -4.25 -4.56 -7.92
CA ILE A 44 -3.55 -3.28 -7.76
C ILE A 44 -2.06 -3.45 -8.10
N ASP A 45 -1.46 -4.56 -7.70
CA ASP A 45 -0.06 -4.87 -7.92
C ASP A 45 0.14 -6.28 -8.50
N PRO A 46 -0.36 -6.53 -9.73
CA PRO A 46 -0.30 -7.86 -10.35
C PRO A 46 1.12 -8.39 -10.56
N LEU A 47 2.13 -7.51 -10.50
CA LEU A 47 3.55 -7.85 -10.71
C LEU A 47 4.38 -7.75 -9.42
N GLY A 48 3.80 -7.36 -8.27
CA GLY A 48 4.53 -7.18 -7.01
C GLY A 48 5.44 -5.94 -6.93
N GLN A 49 5.44 -5.09 -7.96
CA GLN A 49 6.37 -3.95 -8.06
C GLN A 49 6.05 -2.85 -7.04
N TRP A 50 4.77 -2.66 -6.71
CA TRP A 50 4.38 -1.67 -5.71
C TRP A 50 4.73 -2.12 -4.30
N LEU A 51 4.56 -3.41 -3.98
CA LEU A 51 4.95 -3.97 -2.69
C LEU A 51 6.46 -3.94 -2.50
N GLU A 52 7.25 -4.30 -3.52
CA GLU A 52 8.72 -4.16 -3.49
C GLU A 52 9.15 -2.72 -3.25
N ARG A 53 8.54 -1.78 -3.97
CA ARG A 53 8.83 -0.35 -3.81
C ARG A 53 8.42 0.18 -2.44
N LEU A 54 7.31 -0.30 -1.90
CA LEU A 54 6.87 0.07 -0.56
C LEU A 54 7.90 -0.42 0.47
N SER A 55 8.36 -1.66 0.39
CA SER A 55 9.41 -2.20 1.26
C SER A 55 10.68 -1.35 1.23
N ALA A 56 11.17 -0.97 0.03
CA ALA A 56 12.34 -0.10 -0.10
C ALA A 56 12.14 1.27 0.58
N LEU A 57 10.96 1.88 0.41
CA LEU A 57 10.64 3.16 1.07
C LEU A 57 10.59 3.03 2.61
N GLN A 58 10.13 1.89 3.13
CA GLN A 58 10.12 1.64 4.57
C GLN A 58 11.55 1.53 5.12
N ASP A 59 12.45 0.88 4.40
CA ASP A 59 13.88 0.80 4.76
C ASP A 59 14.53 2.19 4.75
N ASP A 60 14.26 3.01 3.71
CA ASP A 60 14.77 4.39 3.62
C ASP A 60 14.27 5.26 4.77
N LEU A 61 12.98 5.15 5.12
CA LEU A 61 12.41 5.85 6.27
C LEU A 61 13.03 5.38 7.59
N GLN A 62 13.27 4.08 7.75
CA GLN A 62 13.90 3.55 8.96
C GLN A 62 15.35 4.06 9.10
N GLN A 63 16.10 4.11 8.01
CA GLN A 63 17.44 4.72 7.99
C GLN A 63 17.38 6.20 8.33
N ARG A 64 16.41 6.94 7.77
CA ARG A 64 16.22 8.35 8.08
C ARG A 64 15.91 8.57 9.56
N HIS A 65 14.99 7.79 10.13
CA HIS A 65 14.65 7.88 11.55
C HIS A 65 15.86 7.62 12.45
N ALA A 66 16.70 6.64 12.09
CA ALA A 66 17.94 6.38 12.83
C ALA A 66 18.93 7.57 12.80
N GLN A 67 18.88 8.40 11.76
CA GLN A 67 19.74 9.59 11.62
C GLN A 67 19.14 10.84 12.27
N SER A 68 17.84 11.08 12.12
CA SER A 68 17.18 12.33 12.53
C SER A 68 16.48 12.25 13.89
N GLY A 69 16.04 11.06 14.30
CA GLY A 69 15.19 10.87 15.49
C GLY A 69 13.79 11.46 15.36
N GLU A 70 13.35 11.81 14.14
CA GLU A 70 12.04 12.43 13.89
C GLU A 70 10.90 11.46 14.29
N PRO A 71 10.06 11.79 15.30
CA PRO A 71 9.06 10.89 15.87
C PRO A 71 7.88 10.62 14.93
N GLU A 72 7.70 11.41 13.88
CA GLU A 72 6.63 11.23 12.89
C GLU A 72 6.97 10.17 11.83
N ILE A 73 8.24 9.78 11.69
CA ILE A 73 8.66 8.77 10.72
C ILE A 73 8.08 7.38 11.06
N PRO A 74 8.16 6.87 12.30
CA PRO A 74 7.50 5.61 12.67
C PRO A 74 6.00 5.59 12.34
N LEU A 75 5.30 6.71 12.57
CA LEU A 75 3.89 6.84 12.21
C LEU A 75 3.67 6.68 10.70
N LEU A 76 4.45 7.35 9.86
CA LEU A 76 4.35 7.18 8.42
C LEU A 76 4.67 5.74 8.00
N ASN A 77 5.71 5.14 8.59
CA ASN A 77 6.13 3.78 8.28
C ASN A 77 5.02 2.75 8.57
N ASP A 78 4.36 2.86 9.73
CA ASP A 78 3.22 2.01 10.09
C ASP A 78 2.05 2.13 9.11
N ARG A 79 1.75 3.34 8.63
CA ARG A 79 0.66 3.55 7.65
C ARG A 79 1.01 3.00 6.27
N LEU A 80 2.28 3.06 5.88
CA LEU A 80 2.74 2.39 4.66
C LEU A 80 2.67 0.86 4.81
N ALA A 81 3.02 0.30 5.97
CA ALA A 81 2.87 -1.13 6.22
C ALA A 81 1.41 -1.60 6.07
N ARG A 82 0.46 -0.83 6.61
CA ARG A 82 -0.98 -1.10 6.45
C ARG A 82 -1.43 -1.04 5.00
N LEU A 83 -0.97 -0.04 4.25
CA LEU A 83 -1.26 0.07 2.81
C LEU A 83 -0.72 -1.15 2.03
N GLY A 84 0.51 -1.57 2.30
CA GLY A 84 1.08 -2.77 1.68
C GLY A 84 0.30 -4.04 2.01
N GLN A 85 -0.12 -4.21 3.27
CA GLN A 85 -0.98 -5.32 3.68
C GLN A 85 -2.34 -5.30 2.98
N ALA A 86 -2.97 -4.14 2.86
CA ALA A 86 -4.25 -3.99 2.17
C ALA A 86 -4.13 -4.40 0.68
N ILE A 87 -3.08 -3.93 -0.01
CA ILE A 87 -2.81 -4.29 -1.41
C ILE A 87 -2.60 -5.81 -1.54
N ALA A 88 -1.71 -6.38 -0.73
CA ALA A 88 -1.41 -7.81 -0.79
C ALA A 88 -2.62 -8.68 -0.47
N GLN A 89 -3.50 -8.24 0.44
CA GLN A 89 -4.72 -8.93 0.78
C GLN A 89 -5.73 -8.88 -0.37
N HIS A 90 -5.99 -7.69 -0.92
CA HIS A 90 -6.92 -7.50 -2.04
C HIS A 90 -6.53 -8.32 -3.28
N ASP A 91 -5.26 -8.26 -3.66
CA ASP A 91 -4.77 -9.01 -4.83
C ASP A 91 -4.86 -10.52 -4.62
N ARG A 92 -4.63 -11.00 -3.38
CA ARG A 92 -4.82 -12.41 -3.02
C ARG A 92 -6.28 -12.82 -3.06
N ASP A 93 -7.18 -11.98 -2.54
CA ASP A 93 -8.61 -12.25 -2.52
C ASP A 93 -9.17 -12.36 -3.94
N LEU A 94 -8.75 -11.46 -4.84
CA LEU A 94 -9.08 -11.54 -6.27
C LEU A 94 -8.55 -12.82 -6.94
N ALA A 95 -7.30 -13.21 -6.65
CA ALA A 95 -6.74 -14.44 -7.20
C ALA A 95 -7.49 -15.70 -6.73
N SER A 96 -7.95 -15.70 -5.47
CA SER A 96 -8.73 -16.81 -4.90
C SER A 96 -10.19 -16.84 -5.35
N GLY A 97 -10.80 -15.66 -5.58
CA GLY A 97 -12.17 -15.54 -6.10
C GLY A 97 -12.28 -15.94 -7.57
N ALA A 98 -11.26 -15.62 -8.38
CA ALA A 98 -11.19 -16.00 -9.79
C ALA A 98 -11.15 -17.52 -10.03
N THR A 99 -10.88 -18.33 -9.00
CA THR A 99 -10.89 -19.80 -9.08
C THR A 99 -12.19 -20.43 -8.58
N GLY A 100 -13.15 -19.63 -8.11
CA GLY A 100 -14.40 -20.11 -7.49
C GLY A 100 -15.67 -19.99 -8.35
N GLU A 101 -15.60 -19.41 -9.55
CA GLU A 101 -16.74 -19.26 -10.47
C GLU A 101 -16.65 -20.22 -11.67
N ASP A 102 -16.56 -21.52 -11.38
CA ASP A 102 -16.94 -22.59 -12.32
C ASP A 102 -17.57 -23.73 -11.52
N THR A 103 -18.82 -23.55 -11.10
CA THR A 103 -19.69 -24.68 -10.78
C THR A 103 -20.87 -24.57 -11.72
N GLY A 104 -20.80 -25.33 -12.81
CA GLY A 104 -21.76 -25.27 -13.89
C GLY A 104 -23.17 -25.62 -13.44
N GLU A 105 -24.11 -24.71 -13.69
CA GLU A 105 -25.52 -25.05 -13.85
C GLU A 105 -25.75 -25.52 -15.29
N GLY A 106 -25.21 -26.71 -15.56
CA GLY A 106 -25.66 -27.59 -16.65
C GLY A 106 -26.54 -28.67 -16.04
N GLU A 107 -27.70 -28.29 -15.52
CA GLU A 107 -28.72 -29.26 -15.08
C GLU A 107 -29.93 -29.17 -16.02
N ASP A 108 -29.78 -29.81 -17.17
CA ASP A 108 -30.91 -30.31 -17.97
C ASP A 108 -31.71 -31.29 -17.09
N PHE A 109 -32.82 -30.82 -16.53
CA PHE A 109 -33.86 -31.67 -15.97
C PHE A 109 -35.12 -31.60 -16.84
N ASN A 110 -35.24 -32.63 -17.69
CA ASN A 110 -36.43 -33.29 -18.23
C ASN A 110 -37.43 -32.50 -19.10
#